data_AF-A0A9D4ELA5-F1
#
_entry.id   AF-A0A9D4ELA5-F1
#
_cell.length_a   1.000
_cell.length_b   1.000
_cell.length_c   1.000
_cell.angle_alpha   90.00
_cell.angle_beta   90.00
_cell.angle_gamma   90.00
#
_symmetry.space_group_name_H-M   'P 1'
#
loop_
_entity.id
_entity.type
_entity.pdbx_description
1 polymer ?
#
loop_
_entity_poly.entity_id
_entity_poly.type
_entity_poly.pdbx_seq_one_letter_code
_entity_poly.pdbx_strand_id
1 'polypeptide(L)'
;MSLLPIMATQLKVLDFTLMLLILVCSGICSSASELDNHGNPQHRIRHHNHRPSVSYAHREGQHALDQYVQSTDNGSAQPLQAPIGETLEINWLNSSLHEISINWTFANNYKTRGYIKNVVVEYFTDKGRFTSHPFKSDVMIYTLVDLVPDTIYTMCVYVNEVYGVNNASFWQHSKCVKLKTIEYIRRDSVLGLIITVGYFFFMAMLGYSQWKIRVCEIKRISKKRAKSLDNIPDESETSTMRTREFAERDRIHSSKPGSSIECNDT
;
A
#
# COMPACT_ATOMS: atom_id res chain seq x y z
N MET A 1 -6.47 -55.91 1.72
CA MET A 1 -7.10 -54.65 2.17
C MET A 1 -6.06 -53.54 2.15
N SER A 2 -6.19 -52.57 1.26
CA SER A 2 -5.16 -51.55 0.96
C SER A 2 -5.51 -50.20 1.62
N LEU A 3 -4.79 -49.84 2.69
CA LEU A 3 -4.93 -48.57 3.43
C LEU A 3 -4.16 -47.38 2.81
N LEU A 4 -3.39 -47.62 1.74
CA LEU A 4 -2.48 -46.66 1.11
C LEU A 4 -3.11 -45.36 0.51
N PRO A 5 -4.33 -45.33 -0.06
CA PRO A 5 -4.80 -44.11 -0.75
C PRO A 5 -5.31 -43.01 0.21
N ILE A 6 -5.56 -43.33 1.48
CA ILE A 6 -6.09 -42.35 2.46
C ILE A 6 -4.96 -41.48 3.02
N MET A 7 -3.74 -42.00 3.17
CA MET A 7 -2.61 -41.21 3.65
C MET A 7 -2.10 -40.20 2.61
N ALA A 8 -2.14 -40.52 1.31
CA ALA A 8 -1.67 -39.62 0.26
C ALA A 8 -2.52 -38.34 0.09
N THR A 9 -3.79 -38.35 0.51
CA THR A 9 -4.66 -37.16 0.46
C THR A 9 -4.59 -36.30 1.70
N GLN A 10 -4.20 -36.87 2.85
CA GLN A 10 -3.93 -36.11 4.08
C GLN A 10 -2.63 -35.30 3.96
N LEU A 11 -1.60 -35.88 3.32
CA LEU A 11 -0.31 -35.21 3.14
C LEU A 11 -0.43 -33.92 2.30
N LYS A 12 -1.20 -33.95 1.21
CA LYS A 12 -1.40 -32.76 0.34
C LYS A 12 -2.16 -31.62 1.01
N VAL A 13 -3.08 -31.92 1.93
CA VAL A 13 -3.83 -30.89 2.67
C VAL A 13 -2.96 -30.26 3.76
N LEU A 14 -2.09 -31.07 4.39
CA LEU A 14 -1.11 -30.59 5.34
C LEU A 14 -0.09 -29.66 4.67
N ASP A 15 0.40 -30.01 3.48
CA ASP A 15 1.34 -29.18 2.73
C ASP A 15 0.73 -27.83 2.31
N PHE A 16 -0.54 -27.82 1.91
CA PHE A 16 -1.21 -26.57 1.50
C PHE A 16 -1.50 -25.64 2.69
N THR A 17 -1.90 -26.21 3.84
CA THR A 17 -2.12 -25.43 5.07
C THR A 17 -0.81 -24.92 5.66
N LEU A 18 0.26 -25.72 5.61
CA LEU A 18 1.60 -25.30 6.01
C LEU A 18 2.12 -24.16 5.10
N MET A 19 1.97 -24.28 3.78
CA MET A 19 2.34 -23.23 2.82
C MET A 19 1.54 -21.93 3.04
N LEU A 20 0.25 -22.03 3.33
CA LEU A 20 -0.59 -20.88 3.64
C LEU A 20 -0.14 -20.22 4.97
N LEU A 21 0.19 -21.02 5.97
CA LEU A 21 0.68 -20.54 7.26
C LEU A 21 2.06 -19.88 7.12
N ILE A 22 2.94 -20.44 6.29
CA ILE A 22 4.24 -19.84 5.95
C ILE A 22 4.03 -18.50 5.22
N LEU A 23 3.12 -18.41 4.25
CA LEU A 23 2.79 -17.15 3.56
C LEU A 23 2.24 -16.09 4.51
N VAL A 24 1.36 -16.47 5.42
CA VAL A 24 0.80 -15.56 6.43
C VAL A 24 1.89 -15.13 7.42
N CYS A 25 2.70 -16.06 7.93
CA CYS A 25 3.80 -15.75 8.85
C CYS A 25 4.90 -14.90 8.18
N SER A 26 5.22 -15.12 6.91
CA SER A 26 6.22 -14.31 6.20
C SER A 26 5.69 -12.92 5.85
N GLY A 27 4.39 -12.77 5.59
CA GLY A 27 3.73 -11.47 5.49
C GLY A 27 3.75 -10.69 6.82
N ILE A 28 3.48 -11.37 7.94
CA ILE A 28 3.49 -10.78 9.29
C ILE A 28 4.92 -10.44 9.74
N CYS A 29 5.90 -11.31 9.49
CA CYS A 29 7.30 -11.03 9.83
C CYS A 29 7.86 -9.88 9.00
N SER A 30 7.48 -9.73 7.72
CA SER A 30 7.92 -8.59 6.90
C SER A 30 7.36 -7.26 7.42
N SER A 31 6.13 -7.27 7.95
CA SER A 31 5.51 -6.07 8.53
C SER A 31 5.95 -5.80 9.98
N ALA A 32 6.33 -6.83 10.74
CA ALA A 32 6.90 -6.68 12.09
C ALA A 32 8.38 -6.21 12.05
N SER A 33 9.16 -6.63 11.05
CA SER A 33 10.55 -6.19 10.85
C SER A 33 10.66 -4.70 10.52
N GLU A 34 9.58 -4.10 10.01
CA GLU A 34 9.49 -2.66 9.76
C GLU A 34 9.02 -1.87 10.99
N LEU A 35 8.45 -2.56 12.01
CA LEU A 35 7.96 -1.96 13.24
C LEU A 35 9.03 -1.85 14.35
N ASP A 36 10.04 -2.73 14.36
CA ASP A 36 11.11 -2.71 15.39
C ASP A 36 12.26 -1.73 15.07
N ASN A 37 12.26 -1.13 13.88
CA ASN A 37 13.28 -0.14 13.48
C ASN A 37 12.91 1.31 13.86
N HIS A 38 11.90 1.50 14.72
CA HIS A 38 11.48 2.81 15.22
C HIS A 38 12.11 3.22 16.56
N GLY A 39 12.98 2.38 17.15
CA GLY A 39 13.79 2.73 18.30
C GLY A 39 15.13 3.35 17.89
N ASN A 40 15.16 4.68 17.72
CA ASN A 40 16.32 5.57 17.58
C ASN A 40 16.50 6.23 16.17
N PRO A 41 16.05 7.48 15.96
CA PRO A 41 16.20 8.20 14.70
C PRO A 41 17.62 8.73 14.42
N GLN A 42 18.63 8.45 15.25
CA GLN A 42 19.98 9.02 15.08
C GLN A 42 20.93 8.25 14.15
N HIS A 43 20.61 7.04 13.69
CA HIS A 43 21.58 6.27 12.89
C HIS A 43 20.97 5.42 11.78
N ARG A 44 20.17 6.01 10.89
CA ARG A 44 19.91 5.39 9.57
C ARG A 44 20.89 5.96 8.55
N ILE A 45 22.07 5.35 8.52
CA ILE A 45 23.06 5.53 7.45
C ILE A 45 22.40 5.07 6.14
N ARG A 46 21.86 6.03 5.37
CA ARG A 46 21.41 5.82 3.99
C ARG A 46 22.64 5.52 3.15
N HIS A 47 22.87 4.25 2.83
CA HIS A 47 23.62 3.86 1.65
C HIS A 47 22.76 4.14 0.41
N HIS A 48 22.67 5.41 0.01
CA HIS A 48 22.27 5.79 -1.34
C HIS A 48 23.36 6.68 -1.92
N ASN A 49 23.92 6.20 -3.03
CA ASN A 49 24.81 6.87 -3.98
C ASN A 49 25.20 8.31 -3.63
N HIS A 50 26.51 8.54 -3.51
CA HIS A 50 27.19 9.85 -3.36
C HIS A 50 26.64 10.95 -4.30
N ARG A 51 25.50 11.53 -3.93
CA ARG A 51 25.08 12.85 -4.35
C ARG A 51 24.81 13.65 -3.08
N PRO A 52 25.30 14.89 -2.98
CA PRO A 52 25.02 15.73 -1.83
C PRO A 52 23.50 15.92 -1.73
N SER A 53 22.93 15.45 -0.63
CA SER A 53 21.52 15.63 -0.28
C SER A 53 21.44 16.33 1.06
N VAL A 54 20.45 17.19 1.23
CA VAL A 54 20.24 17.92 2.48
C VAL A 54 18.80 17.71 2.94
N SER A 55 18.64 17.37 4.22
CA SER A 55 17.35 17.19 4.90
C SER A 55 17.27 18.19 6.05
N TYR A 56 16.15 18.91 6.17
CA TYR A 56 15.95 19.89 7.25
C TYR A 56 14.63 19.63 7.96
N ALA A 57 14.73 19.33 9.25
CA ALA A 57 13.58 19.26 10.15
C ALA A 57 12.87 20.60 10.24
N HIS A 58 11.54 20.58 10.16
CA HIS A 58 10.71 21.75 10.35
C HIS A 58 10.74 22.14 11.83
N ARG A 59 11.16 23.38 12.13
CA ARG A 59 10.97 23.96 13.47
C ARG A 59 9.78 24.91 13.39
N GLU A 60 8.63 24.48 13.92
CA GLU A 60 7.49 25.36 14.19
C GLU A 60 7.95 26.46 15.15
N GLY A 61 8.31 27.62 14.61
CA GLY A 61 8.84 28.69 15.43
C GLY A 61 9.59 29.74 14.64
N GLN A 62 8.87 30.43 13.76
CA GLN A 62 8.91 31.89 13.61
C GLN A 62 8.16 32.25 12.34
N HIS A 63 7.17 33.12 12.47
CA HIS A 63 6.81 34.04 11.41
C HIS A 63 8.12 34.75 11.00
N ALA A 64 8.78 34.25 9.95
CA ALA A 64 9.76 35.00 9.20
C ALA A 64 8.97 36.06 8.43
N LEU A 65 8.57 37.08 9.19
CA LEU A 65 8.07 38.36 8.73
C LEU A 65 9.06 38.89 7.70
N ASP A 66 8.56 39.13 6.48
CA ASP A 66 9.06 40.05 5.45
C ASP A 66 10.37 40.80 5.74
N GLN A 67 11.51 40.10 5.76
CA GLN A 67 12.83 40.74 5.85
C GLN A 67 13.83 40.11 4.89
N TYR A 68 13.45 40.08 3.60
CA TYR A 68 14.43 40.06 2.51
C TYR A 68 14.04 40.98 1.34
N VAL A 69 13.22 42.00 1.59
CA VAL A 69 12.96 43.08 0.63
C VAL A 69 12.91 44.42 1.37
N GLN A 70 14.08 44.93 1.76
CA GLN A 70 14.27 46.38 1.92
C GLN A 70 15.75 46.74 1.77
N SER A 71 16.10 47.05 0.52
CA SER A 71 16.84 48.26 0.12
C SER A 71 17.99 48.71 1.02
N THR A 72 19.19 48.15 0.80
CA THR A 72 20.38 49.01 0.76
C THR A 72 20.44 49.61 -0.63
N ASP A 73 19.98 50.85 -0.71
CA ASP A 73 20.05 51.70 -1.89
C ASP A 73 21.52 51.93 -2.25
N ASN A 74 21.95 51.32 -3.35
CA ASN A 74 22.93 51.84 -4.31
C ASN A 74 23.04 50.84 -5.47
N GLY A 75 22.17 51.03 -6.47
CA GLY A 75 22.25 50.34 -7.77
C GLY A 75 21.63 48.94 -7.79
N SER A 76 20.33 48.82 -7.49
CA SER A 76 19.61 47.56 -7.61
C SER A 76 19.41 47.17 -9.08
N ALA A 77 20.27 46.31 -9.61
CA ALA A 77 19.93 45.52 -10.77
C ALA A 77 18.65 44.72 -10.43
N GLN A 78 17.61 44.82 -11.26
CA GLN A 78 16.46 43.93 -11.16
C GLN A 78 16.83 42.55 -11.73
N PRO A 79 16.25 41.45 -11.19
CA PRO A 79 16.46 40.13 -11.78
C PRO A 79 15.95 40.15 -13.20
N LEU A 80 16.83 39.91 -14.16
CA LEU A 80 16.38 39.57 -15.50
C LEU A 80 15.75 38.19 -15.40
N GLN A 81 14.46 38.12 -15.66
CA GLN A 81 13.75 36.85 -15.73
C GLN A 81 14.35 36.04 -16.89
N ALA A 82 14.67 34.76 -16.61
CA ALA A 82 15.32 33.90 -17.59
C ALA A 82 14.51 33.85 -18.91
N PRO A 83 15.18 33.80 -20.07
CA PRO A 83 14.54 33.80 -21.38
C PRO A 83 13.58 32.61 -21.53
N ILE A 84 12.45 32.87 -22.20
CA ILE A 84 11.39 31.90 -22.48
C ILE A 84 12.00 30.75 -23.32
N GLY A 85 12.26 29.61 -22.68
CA GLY A 85 12.88 28.44 -23.31
C GLY A 85 13.87 27.68 -22.41
N GLU A 86 14.32 28.27 -21.31
CA GLU A 86 15.18 27.60 -20.33
C GLU A 86 14.30 27.03 -19.21
N THR A 87 13.94 25.74 -19.32
CA THR A 87 13.04 25.10 -18.37
C THR A 87 13.82 24.36 -17.29
N LEU A 88 13.84 24.93 -16.09
CA LEU A 88 14.12 24.16 -14.87
C LEU A 88 13.03 23.08 -14.73
N GLU A 89 13.46 21.84 -14.61
CA GLU A 89 12.60 20.68 -14.43
C GLU A 89 12.71 20.18 -12.99
N ILE A 90 11.57 20.02 -12.33
CA ILE A 90 11.49 19.44 -10.99
C ILE A 90 10.98 18.01 -11.14
N ASN A 91 11.81 17.06 -10.74
CA ASN A 91 11.54 15.64 -10.75
C ASN A 91 11.18 15.17 -9.35
N TRP A 92 10.03 14.52 -9.22
CA TRP A 92 9.63 13.86 -7.98
C TRP A 92 10.46 12.58 -7.79
N LEU A 93 11.03 12.38 -6.61
CA LEU A 93 11.79 11.18 -6.27
C LEU A 93 10.97 10.21 -5.42
N ASN A 94 10.49 10.70 -4.27
CA ASN A 94 9.69 9.90 -3.35
C ASN A 94 8.75 10.80 -2.52
N SER A 95 7.68 10.19 -2.03
CA SER A 95 6.80 10.76 -1.01
C SER A 95 6.61 9.73 0.09
N SER A 96 6.54 10.20 1.32
CA SER A 96 6.18 9.45 2.51
C SER A 96 4.93 10.10 3.15
N LEU A 97 4.54 9.63 4.34
CA LEU A 97 3.50 10.24 5.15
C LEU A 97 3.89 11.66 5.58
N HIS A 98 5.16 11.86 5.95
CA HIS A 98 5.67 13.11 6.51
C HIS A 98 6.83 13.71 5.72
N GLU A 99 7.17 13.13 4.57
CA GLU A 99 8.33 13.56 3.80
C GLU A 99 8.01 13.63 2.31
N ILE A 100 8.63 14.58 1.60
CA ILE A 100 8.65 14.64 0.15
C ILE A 100 10.07 14.95 -0.28
N SER A 101 10.65 14.12 -1.16
CA SER A 101 11.94 14.43 -1.78
C SER A 101 11.76 14.79 -3.25
N ILE A 102 12.40 15.89 -3.62
CA ILE A 102 12.47 16.37 -5.00
C ILE A 102 13.92 16.43 -5.46
N ASN A 103 14.09 16.30 -6.77
CA ASN A 103 15.31 16.59 -7.48
C ASN A 103 15.00 17.67 -8.52
N TRP A 104 15.95 18.53 -8.84
CA TRP A 104 15.81 19.45 -9.96
C TRP A 104 17.00 19.36 -10.90
N THR A 105 16.70 19.55 -12.17
CA THR A 105 17.68 19.54 -13.25
C THR A 105 17.32 20.63 -14.25
N PHE A 106 18.33 21.22 -14.87
CA PHE A 106 18.10 22.04 -16.05
C PHE A 106 17.89 21.13 -17.25
N ALA A 107 17.00 21.51 -18.18
CA ALA A 107 16.81 20.78 -19.43
C ALA A 107 18.15 20.61 -20.17
N ASN A 108 18.33 19.48 -20.88
CA ASN A 108 19.62 19.11 -21.52
C ASN A 108 20.21 20.17 -22.48
N ASN A 109 19.40 21.10 -22.96
CA ASN A 109 19.83 22.18 -23.87
C ASN A 109 20.30 23.44 -23.13
N TYR A 110 20.19 23.46 -21.80
CA TYR A 110 20.60 24.60 -20.99
C TYR A 110 22.12 24.64 -20.87
N LYS A 111 22.71 25.67 -21.45
CA LYS A 111 24.11 26.03 -21.24
C LYS A 111 24.13 27.21 -20.27
N THR A 112 24.60 26.97 -19.05
CA THR A 112 24.85 28.04 -18.08
C THR A 112 25.72 29.10 -18.73
N ARG A 113 25.25 30.35 -18.74
CA ARG A 113 26.02 31.51 -19.22
C ARG A 113 26.92 32.08 -18.12
N GLY A 114 26.68 31.67 -16.88
CA GLY A 114 27.47 32.00 -15.70
C GLY A 114 27.62 30.83 -14.74
N TYR A 115 27.63 31.13 -13.45
CA TYR A 115 27.65 30.12 -12.39
C TYR A 115 26.42 30.28 -11.49
N ILE A 116 25.95 29.15 -10.94
CA ILE A 116 24.83 29.14 -10.00
C ILE A 116 25.33 29.67 -8.65
N LYS A 117 24.78 30.80 -8.21
CA LYS A 117 25.16 31.44 -6.94
C LYS A 117 24.49 30.73 -5.76
N ASN A 118 23.19 30.51 -5.85
CA ASN A 118 22.43 29.80 -4.83
C ASN A 118 21.14 29.20 -5.38
N VAL A 119 20.64 28.20 -4.67
CA VAL A 119 19.34 27.58 -4.89
C VAL A 119 18.49 27.74 -3.64
N VAL A 120 17.24 28.14 -3.79
CA VAL A 120 16.27 28.27 -2.70
C VAL A 120 15.05 27.43 -3.05
N VAL A 121 14.60 26.61 -2.10
CA VAL A 121 13.38 25.83 -2.24
C VAL A 121 12.33 26.44 -1.34
N GLU A 122 11.15 26.65 -1.89
CA GLU A 122 10.00 27.15 -1.14
C GLU A 122 8.85 26.17 -1.25
N TYR A 123 8.05 26.10 -0.20
CA TYR A 123 6.80 25.38 -0.25
C TYR A 123 5.68 26.19 0.36
N PHE A 124 4.49 26.00 -0.21
CA PHE A 124 3.28 26.71 0.14
C PHE A 124 2.25 25.70 0.62
N THR A 125 1.64 26.05 1.74
CA THR A 125 0.50 25.38 2.36
C THR A 125 -0.67 26.36 2.44
N ASP A 126 -1.85 25.84 2.77
CA ASP A 126 -2.99 26.65 3.20
C ASP A 126 -2.66 27.56 4.41
N LYS A 127 -1.75 27.11 5.28
CA LYS A 127 -1.34 27.82 6.50
C LYS A 127 -0.25 28.87 6.29
N GLY A 128 0.44 28.86 5.14
CA GLY A 128 1.51 29.82 4.87
C GLY A 128 2.57 29.34 3.90
N ARG A 129 3.60 30.19 3.74
CA ARG A 129 4.77 29.96 2.89
C ARG A 129 5.98 29.70 3.77
N PHE A 130 6.79 28.74 3.34
CA PHE A 130 8.05 28.41 3.96
C PHE A 130 9.15 28.44 2.93
N THR A 131 10.31 28.98 3.32
CA THR A 131 11.47 29.16 2.45
C THR A 131 12.66 28.50 3.09
N SER A 132 13.37 27.67 2.33
CA SER A 132 14.58 27.00 2.78
C SER A 132 15.73 27.99 2.89
N HIS A 133 16.77 27.61 3.62
CA HIS A 133 18.05 28.30 3.50
C HIS A 133 18.62 28.15 2.08
N PRO A 134 19.36 29.16 1.59
CA PRO A 134 19.98 29.08 0.28
C PRO A 134 21.08 28.00 0.26
N PHE A 135 20.99 27.09 -0.70
CA PHE A 135 21.95 26.02 -0.94
C PHE A 135 22.98 26.42 -1.98
N LYS A 136 24.12 25.73 -1.94
CA LYS A 136 25.15 25.79 -2.99
C LYS A 136 24.68 25.03 -4.23
N SER A 137 25.35 25.29 -5.36
CA SER A 137 24.99 24.77 -6.68
C SER A 137 25.14 23.26 -6.85
N ASP A 138 25.87 22.59 -5.96
CA ASP A 138 26.11 21.15 -5.98
C ASP A 138 24.92 20.34 -5.45
N VAL A 139 24.06 20.96 -4.66
CA VAL A 139 22.85 20.33 -4.14
C VAL A 139 21.78 20.35 -5.23
N MET A 140 21.33 19.16 -5.64
CA MET A 140 20.22 18.99 -6.60
C MET A 140 19.01 18.28 -5.99
N ILE A 141 19.19 17.67 -4.81
CA ILE A 141 18.17 16.88 -4.12
C ILE A 141 17.85 17.56 -2.80
N TYR A 142 16.55 17.75 -2.55
CA TYR A 142 16.04 18.32 -1.32
C TYR A 142 14.90 17.47 -0.77
N THR A 143 14.98 17.15 0.52
CA THR A 143 13.94 16.43 1.24
C THR A 143 13.29 17.35 2.25
N LEU A 144 11.98 17.54 2.10
CA LEU A 144 11.13 18.15 3.11
C LEU A 144 10.71 17.05 4.07
N VAL A 145 10.77 17.34 5.35
CA VAL A 145 10.31 16.45 6.42
C VAL A 145 9.29 17.17 7.29
N ASP A 146 8.69 16.44 8.23
CA ASP A 146 7.67 16.93 9.17
C ASP A 146 6.42 17.51 8.48
N LEU A 147 6.09 16.99 7.30
CA LEU A 147 4.89 17.37 6.56
C LEU A 147 3.63 16.72 7.16
N VAL A 148 2.50 17.41 7.08
CA VAL A 148 1.19 16.84 7.40
C VAL A 148 0.82 15.79 6.33
N PRO A 149 0.36 14.58 6.73
CA PRO A 149 -0.07 13.55 5.79
C PRO A 149 -1.33 13.97 5.02
N ASP A 150 -1.59 13.31 3.90
CA ASP A 150 -2.73 13.59 3.01
C ASP A 150 -2.89 15.06 2.56
N THR A 151 -1.79 15.82 2.48
CA THR A 151 -1.84 17.25 2.18
C THR A 151 -1.12 17.56 0.86
N ILE A 152 -1.69 18.49 0.08
CA ILE A 152 -1.09 18.97 -1.18
C ILE A 152 -0.21 20.18 -0.88
N TYR A 153 1.06 20.08 -1.22
CA TYR A 153 2.05 21.14 -1.12
C TYR A 153 2.38 21.67 -2.50
N THR A 154 2.40 22.99 -2.66
CA THR A 154 2.99 23.61 -3.85
C THR A 154 4.43 23.91 -3.56
N MET A 155 5.36 23.32 -4.30
CA MET A 155 6.79 23.45 -4.09
C MET A 155 7.41 24.20 -5.26
N CYS A 156 8.21 25.23 -4.98
CA CYS A 156 8.90 26.04 -5.96
C CYS A 156 10.40 25.97 -5.73
N VAL A 157 11.17 25.76 -6.80
CA VAL A 157 12.63 25.82 -6.76
C VAL A 157 13.05 27.07 -7.51
N TYR A 158 13.87 27.89 -6.85
CA TYR A 158 14.47 29.11 -7.39
C TYR A 158 15.97 28.92 -7.49
N VAL A 159 16.53 29.05 -8.69
CA VAL A 159 17.97 28.99 -8.92
C VAL A 159 18.43 30.35 -9.41
N ASN A 160 19.33 30.98 -8.67
CA ASN A 160 19.91 32.26 -9.09
C ASN A 160 21.28 32.01 -9.74
N GLU A 161 21.36 32.38 -11.02
CA GLU A 161 22.57 32.35 -11.82
C GLU A 161 23.15 33.76 -11.91
N VAL A 162 24.47 33.87 -11.81
CA VAL A 162 25.17 35.15 -11.91
C VAL A 162 26.17 35.08 -13.05
N TYR A 163 26.22 36.13 -13.87
CA TYR A 163 27.10 36.21 -15.04
C TYR A 163 27.67 37.62 -15.24
N GLY A 164 28.74 37.70 -16.04
CA GLY A 164 29.46 38.93 -16.32
C GLY A 164 30.60 39.23 -15.34
N VAL A 165 31.44 40.21 -15.70
CA VAL A 165 32.55 40.68 -14.85
C VAL A 165 31.97 41.33 -13.60
N ASN A 166 32.47 40.95 -12.41
CA ASN A 166 32.02 41.44 -11.10
C ASN A 166 30.56 41.13 -10.71
N ASN A 167 29.96 40.04 -11.21
CA ASN A 167 28.60 39.63 -10.81
C ASN A 167 27.52 40.69 -11.13
N ALA A 168 27.75 41.51 -12.16
CA ALA A 168 26.90 42.67 -12.46
C ALA A 168 25.48 42.29 -12.93
N SER A 169 25.29 41.06 -13.43
CA SER A 169 24.00 40.59 -13.93
C SER A 169 23.60 39.27 -13.28
N PHE A 170 22.30 39.13 -13.00
CA PHE A 170 21.74 37.92 -12.40
C PHE A 170 20.45 37.50 -13.09
N TRP A 171 20.33 36.19 -13.31
CA TRP A 171 19.15 35.52 -13.82
C TRP A 171 18.55 34.65 -12.74
N GLN A 172 17.22 34.69 -12.63
CA GLN A 172 16.48 33.84 -11.72
C GLN A 172 15.66 32.84 -12.53
N HIS A 173 15.95 31.56 -12.31
CA HIS A 173 15.19 30.43 -12.84
C HIS A 173 14.23 29.95 -11.77
N SER A 174 12.95 29.79 -12.12
CA SER A 174 11.96 29.32 -11.15
C SER A 174 11.01 28.30 -11.77
N LYS A 175 10.74 27.22 -11.05
CA LYS A 175 9.70 26.26 -11.40
C LYS A 175 8.92 25.87 -10.17
N CYS A 176 7.61 25.68 -10.32
CA CYS A 176 6.75 25.19 -9.26
C CYS A 176 6.01 23.91 -9.69
N VAL A 177 5.81 23.01 -8.73
CA VAL A 177 5.06 21.75 -8.88
C VAL A 177 4.15 21.54 -7.67
N LYS A 178 3.03 20.83 -7.86
CA LYS A 178 2.15 20.42 -6.75
C LYS A 178 2.41 18.96 -6.45
N LEU A 179 2.74 18.65 -5.20
CA LEU A 179 3.04 17.31 -4.72
C LEU A 179 2.17 17.00 -3.51
N LYS A 180 1.69 15.76 -3.40
CA LYS A 180 0.84 15.31 -2.29
C LYS A 180 1.60 14.33 -1.41
N THR A 181 1.49 14.47 -0.09
CA THR A 181 1.95 13.44 0.86
C THR A 181 1.04 12.22 0.81
N ILE A 182 1.58 11.06 1.22
CA ILE A 182 0.79 9.83 1.26
C ILE A 182 -0.29 9.95 2.35
N GLU A 183 -1.46 9.37 2.10
CA GLU A 183 -2.55 9.33 3.09
C GLU A 183 -2.19 8.40 4.25
N TYR A 184 -2.51 8.84 5.47
CA TYR A 184 -2.32 8.02 6.66
C TYR A 184 -3.36 6.90 6.72
N ILE A 185 -2.96 5.69 6.35
CA ILE A 185 -3.80 4.51 6.57
C ILE A 185 -3.76 4.16 8.05
N ARG A 186 -4.88 4.38 8.75
CA ARG A 186 -5.02 4.05 10.18
C ARG A 186 -4.82 2.55 10.39
N ARG A 187 -4.00 2.18 11.37
CA ARG A 187 -3.67 0.79 11.71
C ARG A 187 -4.92 -0.05 12.01
N ASP A 188 -5.93 0.55 12.62
CA ASP A 188 -7.20 -0.11 12.94
C ASP A 188 -7.95 -0.59 11.68
N SER A 189 -7.87 0.17 10.58
CA SER A 189 -8.50 -0.19 9.31
C SER A 189 -7.81 -1.38 8.65
N VAL A 190 -6.48 -1.43 8.73
CA VAL A 190 -5.70 -2.57 8.21
C VAL A 190 -5.98 -3.82 9.03
N LEU A 191 -6.04 -3.69 10.36
CA LEU A 191 -6.36 -4.79 11.25
C LEU A 191 -7.76 -5.33 10.99
N GLY A 192 -8.75 -4.45 10.83
CA GLY A 192 -10.12 -4.83 10.45
C GLY A 192 -10.18 -5.57 9.12
N LEU A 193 -9.40 -5.13 8.12
CA LEU A 193 -9.29 -5.80 6.82
C LEU A 193 -8.67 -7.20 6.95
N ILE A 194 -7.60 -7.35 7.73
CA ILE A 194 -6.96 -8.66 7.96
C ILE A 194 -7.93 -9.62 8.67
N ILE A 195 -8.66 -9.14 9.69
CA ILE A 195 -9.63 -9.96 10.43
C ILE A 195 -10.77 -10.39 9.51
N THR A 196 -11.33 -9.47 8.73
CA THR A 196 -12.44 -9.77 7.82
C THR A 196 -12.03 -10.75 6.72
N VAL A 197 -10.87 -10.55 6.08
CA VAL A 197 -10.31 -11.50 5.10
C VAL A 197 -10.06 -12.86 5.74
N GLY A 198 -9.48 -12.90 6.94
CA GLY A 198 -9.26 -14.13 7.70
C GLY A 198 -10.56 -14.87 8.00
N TYR A 199 -11.62 -14.14 8.39
CA TYR A 199 -12.95 -14.71 8.63
C TYR A 199 -13.56 -15.33 7.36
N PHE A 200 -13.49 -14.64 6.21
CA PHE A 200 -14.01 -15.19 4.95
C PHE A 200 -13.26 -16.46 4.54
N PHE A 201 -11.94 -16.48 4.68
CA PHE A 201 -11.14 -17.68 4.43
C PHE A 201 -11.53 -18.84 5.34
N PHE A 202 -11.73 -18.57 6.62
CA PHE A 202 -12.16 -19.57 7.58
C PHE A 202 -13.53 -20.17 7.22
N MET A 203 -14.51 -19.31 6.89
CA MET A 203 -15.84 -19.77 6.49
C MET A 203 -15.82 -20.56 5.18
N ALA A 204 -14.97 -20.16 4.21
CA ALA A 204 -14.78 -20.91 2.97
C ALA A 204 -14.20 -22.32 3.23
N MET A 205 -13.22 -22.44 4.14
CA MET A 205 -12.64 -23.73 4.52
C MET A 205 -13.66 -24.63 5.24
N LEU A 206 -14.48 -24.08 6.14
CA LEU A 206 -15.57 -24.82 6.78
C LEU A 206 -16.58 -25.31 5.74
N GLY A 207 -17.01 -24.44 4.82
CA GLY A 207 -17.91 -24.79 3.73
C GLY A 207 -17.35 -25.93 2.86
N TYR A 208 -16.07 -25.85 2.50
CA TYR A 208 -15.38 -26.89 1.74
C TYR A 208 -15.30 -28.22 2.51
N SER A 209 -15.00 -28.18 3.81
CA SER A 209 -14.95 -29.39 4.63
C SER A 209 -16.32 -30.09 4.72
N GLN A 210 -17.39 -29.33 4.92
CA GLN A 210 -18.75 -29.84 5.01
C GLN A 210 -19.19 -30.43 3.67
N TRP A 211 -18.88 -29.76 2.56
CA TRP A 211 -19.15 -30.26 1.22
C TRP A 211 -18.43 -31.58 0.95
N LYS A 212 -17.14 -31.68 1.30
CA LYS A 212 -16.35 -32.90 1.14
C LYS A 212 -16.92 -34.06 1.95
N ILE A 213 -17.33 -33.83 3.21
CA ILE A 213 -17.96 -34.85 4.06
C ILE A 213 -19.23 -35.38 3.39
N ARG A 214 -20.12 -34.49 2.93
CA ARG A 214 -21.37 -34.87 2.25
C ARG A 214 -21.10 -35.67 0.97
N VAL A 215 -20.15 -35.26 0.14
CA VAL A 215 -19.78 -36.00 -1.08
C VAL A 215 -19.24 -37.39 -0.74
N CYS A 216 -18.41 -37.51 0.29
CA CYS A 216 -17.90 -38.80 0.76
C CYS A 216 -19.02 -39.70 1.28
N GLU A 217 -19.99 -39.15 2.01
CA GLU A 217 -21.14 -39.89 2.52
C GLU A 217 -22.04 -40.39 1.40
N ILE A 218 -22.37 -39.54 0.42
CA ILE A 218 -23.14 -39.92 -0.77
C ILE A 218 -22.43 -41.06 -1.52
N LYS A 219 -21.11 -40.94 -1.74
CA LYS A 219 -20.30 -42.00 -2.38
C LYS A 219 -20.29 -43.30 -1.55
N ARG A 220 -20.31 -43.20 -0.22
CA ARG A 220 -20.34 -44.38 0.67
C ARG A 220 -21.71 -45.07 0.60
N ILE A 221 -22.80 -44.32 0.57
CA ILE A 221 -24.16 -44.85 0.44
C ILE A 221 -24.35 -45.50 -0.93
N SER A 222 -23.93 -44.84 -2.02
CA SER A 222 -24.05 -45.40 -3.37
C SER A 222 -23.26 -46.70 -3.51
N LYS A 223 -22.05 -46.77 -2.94
CA LYS A 223 -21.22 -47.99 -2.94
C LYS A 223 -21.83 -49.13 -2.11
N LYS A 224 -22.53 -48.82 -1.02
CA LYS A 224 -23.30 -49.83 -0.25
C LYS A 224 -24.49 -50.36 -1.04
N ARG A 225 -25.25 -49.48 -1.73
CA ARG A 225 -26.37 -49.87 -2.59
C ARG A 225 -25.94 -50.73 -3.79
N ALA A 226 -24.81 -50.40 -4.42
CA ALA A 226 -24.27 -51.21 -5.51
C ALA A 226 -23.90 -52.63 -5.04
N LYS A 227 -23.23 -52.76 -3.89
CA LYS A 227 -22.87 -54.06 -3.31
C LYS A 227 -24.04 -54.90 -2.81
N SER A 228 -25.19 -54.29 -2.48
CA SER A 228 -26.39 -55.06 -2.12
C SER A 228 -27.13 -55.60 -3.34
N LEU A 229 -26.90 -55.04 -4.53
CA LEU A 229 -27.48 -55.55 -5.78
C LEU A 229 -26.71 -56.78 -6.30
N ASP A 230 -25.38 -56.81 -6.13
CA ASP A 230 -24.53 -57.92 -6.60
C ASP A 230 -24.58 -59.19 -5.72
N ASN A 231 -25.24 -59.14 -4.56
CA ASN A 231 -25.42 -60.28 -3.64
C ASN A 231 -26.84 -60.86 -3.65
N ILE A 232 -27.65 -60.52 -4.65
CA ILE A 232 -28.93 -61.20 -4.86
C ILE A 232 -28.61 -62.45 -5.70
N PRO A 233 -28.63 -63.66 -5.12
CA PRO A 233 -28.55 -64.87 -5.92
C PRO A 233 -29.71 -64.86 -6.92
N ASP A 234 -29.38 -65.19 -8.16
CA ASP A 234 -30.26 -65.25 -9.30
C ASP A 234 -31.35 -66.32 -9.04
N GLU A 235 -32.38 -65.95 -8.30
CA GLU A 235 -33.53 -66.81 -8.07
C GLU A 235 -34.82 -66.03 -8.29
N SER A 236 -35.34 -66.24 -9.49
CA SER A 236 -36.74 -66.19 -9.89
C SER A 236 -37.45 -64.84 -9.95
N GLU A 237 -38.09 -64.67 -11.09
CA GLU A 237 -39.20 -63.80 -11.43
C GLU A 237 -40.10 -63.36 -10.24
N THR A 238 -40.59 -62.12 -10.32
CA THR A 238 -41.59 -61.44 -9.46
C THR A 238 -41.08 -60.56 -8.31
N SER A 239 -40.56 -59.36 -8.62
CA SER A 239 -40.48 -58.27 -7.63
C SER A 239 -40.25 -56.87 -8.24
N THR A 240 -41.09 -56.44 -9.17
CA THR A 240 -41.11 -55.03 -9.65
C THR A 240 -41.89 -54.09 -8.73
N MET A 241 -42.48 -54.58 -7.63
CA MET A 241 -43.33 -53.75 -6.75
C MET A 241 -42.60 -53.12 -5.55
N ARG A 242 -41.42 -53.62 -5.17
CA ARG A 242 -40.79 -53.28 -3.88
C ARG A 242 -39.88 -52.05 -3.89
N THR A 243 -39.43 -51.60 -5.07
CA THR A 243 -38.52 -50.43 -5.18
C THR A 243 -39.24 -49.09 -5.06
N ARG A 244 -40.58 -49.07 -5.22
CA ARG A 244 -41.40 -47.85 -5.11
C ARG A 244 -41.68 -47.46 -3.65
N GLU A 245 -41.81 -48.43 -2.74
CA GLU A 245 -42.11 -48.17 -1.32
C GLU A 245 -40.95 -47.52 -0.54
N PHE A 246 -39.70 -47.84 -0.88
CA PHE A 246 -38.55 -47.21 -0.20
C PHE A 246 -38.32 -45.75 -0.62
N ALA A 247 -38.64 -45.39 -1.86
CA ALA A 247 -38.55 -44.01 -2.34
C ALA A 247 -39.68 -43.12 -1.75
N GLU A 248 -40.81 -43.72 -1.39
CA GLU A 248 -41.95 -43.00 -0.80
C GLU A 248 -41.75 -42.75 0.70
N ARG A 249 -41.11 -43.67 1.43
CA ARG A 249 -40.77 -43.49 2.86
C ARG A 249 -39.77 -42.36 3.13
N ASP A 250 -38.79 -42.14 2.25
CA ASP A 250 -37.81 -41.05 2.38
C ASP A 250 -38.44 -39.67 2.10
N ARG A 251 -39.54 -39.60 1.32
CA ARG A 251 -40.29 -38.35 1.12
C ARG A 251 -41.11 -37.96 2.35
N ILE A 252 -41.71 -38.94 3.04
CA ILE A 252 -42.56 -38.71 4.22
C ILE A 252 -41.73 -38.24 5.43
N HIS A 253 -40.48 -38.69 5.57
CA HIS A 253 -39.61 -38.23 6.67
C HIS A 253 -38.91 -36.88 6.41
N SER A 254 -38.96 -36.32 5.19
CA SER A 254 -38.36 -35.01 4.90
C SER A 254 -39.30 -33.83 5.12
N SER A 255 -40.61 -34.06 5.29
CA SER A 255 -41.53 -33.04 5.76
C SER A 255 -41.58 -33.07 7.30
N LYS A 256 -40.71 -32.28 7.93
CA LYS A 256 -40.92 -31.79 9.29
C LYS A 256 -41.57 -30.40 9.18
N PRO A 257 -42.91 -30.28 9.15
CA PRO A 257 -43.56 -28.99 9.30
C PRO A 257 -43.67 -28.63 10.78
N GLY A 258 -43.45 -27.36 11.11
CA GLY A 258 -43.99 -26.73 12.32
C GLY A 258 -43.13 -26.82 13.58
N SER A 259 -42.23 -25.87 13.75
CA SER A 259 -42.01 -25.23 15.06
C SER A 259 -42.93 -24.01 15.10
N SER A 260 -44.20 -24.19 15.46
CA SER A 260 -45.05 -23.06 15.84
C SER A 260 -44.61 -22.60 17.21
N ILE A 261 -43.97 -21.44 17.26
CA ILE A 261 -43.71 -20.71 18.49
C ILE A 261 -45.06 -20.18 18.97
N GLU A 262 -45.55 -20.75 20.06
CA GLU A 262 -46.68 -20.26 20.82
C GLU A 262 -46.22 -19.01 21.58
N CYS A 263 -46.69 -17.84 21.15
CA CYS A 263 -46.55 -16.60 21.91
C CYS A 263 -47.61 -16.61 23.01
N ASN A 264 -47.18 -16.71 24.26
CA ASN A 264 -48.05 -16.52 25.42
C ASN A 264 -48.06 -15.03 25.77
N ASP A 265 -49.26 -14.45 25.81
CA ASP A 265 -49.53 -13.13 26.39
C ASP A 265 -49.46 -13.23 27.92
N THR A 266 -48.58 -12.43 28.52
CA THR A 266 -48.70 -11.87 29.88
C THR A 266 -47.94 -10.57 29.97
#